data_AF-A0A4P8IIC5-F1
#
_entry.id   AF-A0A4P8IIC5-F1
#
_cell.length_a   1.000
_cell.length_b   1.000
_cell.length_c   1.000
_cell.angle_alpha   90.00
_cell.angle_beta   90.00
_cell.angle_gamma   90.00
#
_symmetry.space_group_name_H-M   'P 1'
#
loop_
_entity.id
_entity.type
_entity.pdbx_description
1 polymer ?
#
loop_
_entity_poly.entity_id
_entity_poly.type
_entity_poly.pdbx_seq_one_letter_code
_entity_poly.pdbx_strand_id
1 'polypeptide(L)' 'MTIQKLYPDPFMDMFNSEIIRYGIDKRPSAQNVMNVLNEAIEITSDCVYRRIFHSDRG' A
#
# COMPACT_ATOMS: atom_id res chain seq x y z
N MET A 1 27.63 -3.53 12.93
CA MET A 1 26.24 -3.65 12.46
C MET A 1 26.17 -3.12 11.04
N THR A 2 25.64 -3.89 10.10
CA THR A 2 25.43 -3.43 8.72
C THR A 2 23.98 -3.01 8.57
N ILE A 3 23.72 -1.74 8.26
CA ILE A 3 22.37 -1.20 8.05
C ILE A 3 21.98 -1.45 6.59
N GLN A 4 20.83 -2.09 6.36
CA GLN A 4 20.27 -2.34 5.03
C GLN A 4 19.11 -1.38 4.75
N LYS A 5 18.89 -1.07 3.46
CA LYS A 5 17.73 -0.28 3.03
C LYS A 5 16.45 -1.12 3.15
N LEU A 6 15.37 -0.44 3.48
CA LEU A 6 14.03 -0.98 3.60
C LEU A 6 13.10 -0.18 2.70
N TYR A 7 12.22 -0.86 1.97
CA TYR A 7 11.32 -0.24 1.00
C TYR A 7 9.88 -0.50 1.43
N PRO A 8 9.16 0.54 1.89
CA PRO A 8 7.75 0.45 2.24
C PRO A 8 6.85 0.69 1.01
N ASP A 9 5.79 -0.08 0.89
CA ASP A 9 4.71 0.09 -0.10
C ASP A 9 3.39 0.42 0.64
N PRO A 10 3.18 1.67 1.09
CA PRO A 10 2.01 2.05 1.86
C PRO A 10 0.79 2.32 0.98
N PHE A 11 -0.38 1.84 1.43
CA PHE A 11 -1.70 2.24 0.93
C PHE A 11 -2.36 3.13 1.98
N MET A 12 -2.63 4.37 1.58
CA MET A 12 -3.17 5.41 2.45
C MET A 12 -4.62 5.73 2.09
N ASP A 13 -5.47 5.87 3.10
CA ASP A 13 -6.76 6.53 2.94
C ASP A 13 -6.55 8.04 2.86
N MET A 14 -6.90 8.61 1.71
CA MET A 14 -6.70 10.04 1.45
C MET A 14 -7.69 10.94 2.20
N PHE A 15 -8.77 10.40 2.78
CA PHE A 15 -9.74 11.19 3.54
C PHE A 15 -9.20 11.56 4.93
N ASN A 16 -8.54 10.62 5.61
CA ASN A 16 -8.07 10.78 6.99
C ASN A 16 -6.54 10.62 7.14
N SER A 17 -5.82 10.38 6.05
CA SER A 17 -4.36 10.16 6.00
C SER A 17 -3.86 8.91 6.76
N GLU A 18 -4.75 7.95 7.04
CA GLU A 18 -4.37 6.71 7.70
C GLU A 18 -3.74 5.72 6.71
N ILE A 19 -2.66 5.06 7.11
CA ILE A 19 -2.12 3.91 6.37
C ILE A 19 -3.00 2.70 6.69
N ILE A 20 -3.82 2.30 5.73
CA ILE A 20 -4.75 1.18 5.89
C ILE A 20 -4.07 -0.19 5.72
N ARG A 21 -3.03 -0.24 4.87
CA ARG A 21 -2.17 -1.41 4.65
C ARG A 21 -0.78 -0.98 4.18
N TYR A 22 0.23 -1.81 4.45
CA TYR A 22 1.58 -1.59 3.94
C TYR A 22 2.30 -2.91 3.75
N GLY A 23 3.17 -2.96 2.75
CA GLY A 23 4.16 -4.02 2.59
C GLY A 23 5.56 -3.49 2.86
N ILE A 24 6.48 -4.39 3.17
CA ILE A 24 7.89 -4.06 3.39
C ILE A 24 8.75 -5.10 2.69
N ASP A 25 9.72 -4.64 1.89
CA ASP A 25 10.69 -5.51 1.22
C ASP A 25 12.11 -4.91 1.31
N LYS A 26 13.13 -5.74 1.05
CA LYS A 26 14.55 -5.36 1.03
C LYS A 26 14.93 -4.61 -0.26
N ARG A 27 14.03 -4.57 -1.24
CA ARG A 27 14.19 -3.89 -2.54
C ARG A 27 12.82 -3.47 -3.08
N PRO A 28 12.73 -2.48 -4.00
CA PRO A 28 11.48 -2.20 -4.70
C PRO A 28 10.95 -3.46 -5.39
N SER A 29 9.67 -3.77 -5.17
CA SER A 29 9.07 -5.04 -5.60
C SER A 29 7.65 -4.84 -6.07
N ALA A 30 7.41 -4.97 -7.38
CA ALA A 30 6.07 -4.89 -7.95
C ALA A 30 5.14 -5.96 -7.35
N GLN A 31 5.68 -7.15 -7.05
CA GLN A 31 4.90 -8.22 -6.42
C GLN A 31 4.42 -7.79 -5.03
N ASN A 32 5.26 -7.13 -4.24
CA ASN A 32 4.89 -6.64 -2.92
C ASN A 32 3.78 -5.61 -3.02
N VAL A 33 3.91 -4.62 -3.92
CA VAL A 33 2.85 -3.63 -4.20
C VAL A 33 1.53 -4.29 -4.57
N MET A 34 1.54 -5.29 -5.47
CA MET A 34 0.32 -5.98 -5.91
C MET A 34 -0.33 -6.80 -4.78
N ASN A 35 0.48 -7.42 -3.92
CA ASN A 35 -0.05 -8.17 -2.77
C ASN A 35 -0.75 -7.22 -1.78
N VAL A 36 -0.10 -6.11 -1.44
CA VAL A 36 -0.66 -5.12 -0.51
C VAL A 36 -1.90 -4.43 -1.10
N LEU A 37 -1.92 -4.19 -2.42
CA LEU A 37 -3.11 -3.70 -3.11
C LEU A 37 -4.30 -4.65 -2.95
N ASN A 38 -4.10 -5.96 -3.14
CA ASN A 38 -5.16 -6.95 -2.97
C ASN A 38 -5.68 -6.96 -1.53
N GLU A 39 -4.78 -6.93 -0.54
CA GLU A 39 -5.17 -6.83 0.87
C GLU A 39 -5.95 -5.53 1.16
N ALA A 40 -5.50 -4.39 0.61
CA ALA A 40 -6.19 -3.11 0.76
C ALA A 40 -7.61 -3.15 0.13
N ILE A 41 -7.80 -3.87 -0.98
CA ILE A 41 -9.12 -4.08 -1.59
C ILE A 41 -10.02 -4.93 -0.69
N GLU A 42 -9.48 -5.99 -0.07
CA GLU A 42 -10.25 -6.86 0.81
C GLU A 42 -10.69 -6.15 2.10
N ILE A 43 -9.77 -5.44 2.75
CA ILE A 43 -10.03 -4.80 4.05
C ILE A 43 -10.88 -3.53 3.97
N THR A 44 -11.07 -3.00 2.77
CA THR A 44 -11.97 -1.86 2.50
C THR A 44 -13.21 -2.28 1.71
N SER A 45 -13.51 -3.58 1.65
CA SER A 45 -14.61 -4.14 0.84
C SER A 45 -16.00 -3.74 1.31
N ASP A 46 -16.12 -3.32 2.57
CA ASP A 46 -17.34 -2.81 3.21
C ASP A 46 -17.63 -1.33 2.89
N CYS A 47 -16.71 -0.63 2.21
CA CYS A 47 -16.92 0.75 1.79
C CYS A 47 -18.12 0.86 0.85
N VAL A 48 -19.15 1.60 1.27
CA VAL A 48 -20.38 1.83 0.50
C VAL A 48 -20.18 2.72 -0.73
N TYR A 49 -19.04 3.40 -0.81
CA TYR A 49 -18.69 4.29 -1.91
C TYR A 49 -17.71 3.63 -2.88
N ARG A 50 -17.63 4.18 -4.10
CA ARG A 50 -16.62 3.77 -5.07
C ARG A 50 -15.23 4.09 -4.53
N ARG A 51 -14.39 3.06 -4.45
CA ARG A 51 -12.97 3.18 -4.11
C ARG A 51 -12.13 3.46 -5.36
N ILE A 52 -11.18 4.39 -5.27
CA ILE A 52 -10.21 4.70 -6.32
C ILE A 52 -8.82 4.46 -5.73
N PHE A 53 -8.06 3.56 -6.34
CA PHE A 53 -6.66 3.35 -6.00
C PHE A 53 -5.80 4.15 -7.00
N HIS A 54 -5.01 5.07 -6.47
CA HIS A 54 -4.17 5.97 -7.25
C HIS A 54 -2.70 5.73 -6.91
N SER A 55 -1.88 5.47 -7.93
CA SER A 55 -0.43 5.53 -7.84
C SER A 55 0.01 6.71 -8.68
N ASP A 56 0.64 7.68 -8.04
CA ASP A 56 1.29 8.77 -8.75
C ASP A 56 2.58 8.26 -9.38
N ARG A 57 2.70 8.44 -10.70
CA ARG A 57 3.94 8.27 -11.45
C ARG A 57 4.07 9.49 -12.36
N GLY A 58 4.41 10.62 -11.74
CA GLY A 58 4.86 11.84 -12.41
C GLY A 58 6.30 11.76 -12.88
#